data_AF-A0AA38HQR6-F1
#
_entry.id   AF-A0AA38HQR6-F1
#
_cell.length_a   1.000
_cell.length_b   1.000
_cell.length_c   1.000
_cell.angle_alpha   90.00
_cell.angle_beta   90.00
_cell.angle_gamma   90.00
#
_symmetry.space_group_name_H-M   'P 1'
#
loop_
_entity.id
_entity.type
_entity.pdbx_description
1 polymer ?
#
loop_
_entity_poly.entity_id
_entity_poly.type
_entity_poly.pdbx_seq_one_letter_code
_entity_poly.pdbx_strand_id
1 'polypeptide(L)'
;MKSRLEANEMKYLRRVIGVTLRDHIRSSQIREQLQSKKLMDAIENKQLSWWGHVQRMNADRAAKQVWQAKVQGRRSRGRPQETWNNTIQKSLRKRGKTWIEAKEMARNKKEWGKFVHGEEWNT
;
A
#
# COMPACT_ATOMS: atom_id res chain seq x y z
N MET A 1 -2.18 12.67 6.32
CA MET A 1 -2.59 11.32 6.76
C MET A 1 -1.39 10.41 7.02
N LYS A 2 -0.48 10.20 6.04
CA LYS A 2 0.72 9.35 6.19
C LYS A 2 1.56 9.69 7.44
N SER A 3 1.92 10.97 7.62
CA SER A 3 2.68 11.43 8.80
C SER A 3 1.99 11.13 10.14
N ARG A 4 0.66 11.18 10.23
CA ARG A 4 -0.08 10.85 11.47
C ARG A 4 -0.04 9.35 11.78
N LEU A 5 -0.11 8.50 10.76
CA LEU A 5 0.01 7.05 10.92
C LEU A 5 1.41 6.66 11.38
N GLU A 6 2.44 7.24 10.76
CA GLU A 6 3.84 7.00 11.15
C GLU A 6 4.13 7.52 12.56
N ALA A 7 3.59 8.68 12.95
CA ALA A 7 3.72 9.19 14.31
C ALA A 7 3.06 8.27 15.34
N ASN A 8 1.86 7.74 15.02
CA ASN A 8 1.16 6.81 15.91
C ASN A 8 1.87 5.46 16.01
N GLU A 9 2.35 4.92 14.88
CA GLU A 9 3.22 3.73 14.85
C GLU A 9 4.43 3.93 15.76
N MET A 10 5.17 5.03 15.60
CA MET A 10 6.35 5.29 16.42
C MET A 10 6.03 5.51 17.89
N LYS A 11 4.89 6.12 18.22
CA LYS A 11 4.42 6.26 19.60
C LYS A 11 4.20 4.88 20.24
N TYR A 12 3.60 3.95 19.50
CA TYR A 12 3.39 2.58 19.95
C TYR A 12 4.73 1.84 20.10
N LEU A 13 5.58 1.82 19.07
CA LEU A 13 6.85 1.10 19.10
C LEU A 13 7.78 1.59 20.22
N ARG A 14 7.86 2.91 20.45
CA ARG A 14 8.62 3.50 21.56
C ARG A 14 8.14 2.99 22.92
N ARG A 15 6.82 2.90 23.11
CA ARG A 15 6.23 2.38 24.34
C ARG A 15 6.53 0.90 24.56
N VAL A 16 6.59 0.10 23.49
CA VAL A 16 6.93 -1.34 23.58
C VAL A 16 8.34 -1.56 24.12
N ILE A 17 9.32 -0.77 23.67
CA ILE A 17 10.73 -0.90 24.10
C ILE A 17 11.09 0.00 25.29
N GLY A 18 10.12 0.73 25.85
CA GLY A 18 10.33 1.59 27.02
C GLY A 18 11.15 2.85 26.77
N VAL A 19 11.27 3.32 25.52
CA VAL A 19 12.02 4.55 25.20
C VAL A 19 11.10 5.73 24.96
N THR A 20 11.60 6.92 25.20
CA THR A 20 10.90 8.20 25.00
C THR A 20 11.50 8.97 23.81
N LEU A 21 11.06 10.21 23.62
CA LEU A 21 11.69 11.13 22.66
C LEU A 21 12.98 11.76 23.21
N ARG A 22 13.16 11.79 24.54
CA ARG A 22 14.35 12.39 25.19
C ARG A 22 15.60 11.54 25.04
N ASP A 23 15.44 10.26 24.72
CA ASP A 23 16.57 9.35 24.48
C ASP A 23 17.23 9.60 23.12
N HIS A 24 16.66 10.47 22.28
CA HIS A 24 17.18 10.84 20.96
C HIS A 24 17.47 9.66 20.01
N ILE A 25 16.90 8.48 20.29
CA ILE A 25 17.03 7.28 19.46
C ILE A 25 16.25 7.47 18.15
N ARG A 26 16.92 7.19 17.02
CA ARG A 26 16.32 7.33 15.70
C ARG A 26 15.20 6.31 15.50
N SER A 27 14.13 6.74 14.84
CA SER A 27 12.99 5.86 14.51
C SER A 27 13.36 4.68 13.60
N SER A 28 14.48 4.76 12.87
CA SER A 28 15.03 3.62 12.10
C SER A 28 15.62 2.55 13.02
N GLN A 29 16.40 2.95 14.03
CA GLN A 29 17.01 2.03 15.01
C GLN A 29 15.95 1.27 15.81
N ILE A 30 14.88 1.96 16.23
CA ILE A 30 13.75 1.32 16.94
C ILE A 30 13.08 0.25 16.07
N ARG A 31 12.89 0.54 14.78
CA ARG A 31 12.30 -0.42 13.85
C ARG A 31 13.23 -1.60 13.60
N GLU A 32 14.53 -1.37 13.46
CA GLU A 32 15.55 -2.40 13.29
C GLU A 32 15.61 -3.34 14.51
N GLN A 33 15.65 -2.78 15.73
CA GLN A 33 15.63 -3.54 16.98
C GLN A 33 14.38 -4.43 17.10
N LEU A 34 13.23 -3.94 16.65
CA LEU A 34 11.97 -4.68 16.66
C LEU A 34 11.74 -5.54 15.41
N GLN A 35 12.69 -5.54 14.45
CA GLN A 35 12.56 -6.16 13.14
C GLN A 35 11.25 -5.76 12.42
N SER A 36 10.78 -4.54 12.66
CA SER A 36 9.51 -4.03 12.17
C SER A 36 9.68 -3.26 10.87
N LYS A 37 8.98 -3.68 9.82
CA LYS A 37 8.81 -2.89 8.59
C LYS A 37 7.91 -1.67 8.87
N LYS A 38 7.97 -0.64 8.03
CA LYS A 38 7.11 0.55 8.18
C LYS A 38 5.65 0.17 7.93
N LEU A 39 4.73 0.64 8.77
CA LEU A 39 3.29 0.43 8.62
C LEU A 39 2.77 0.88 7.24
N MET A 40 3.30 1.98 6.72
CA MET A 40 2.92 2.48 5.39
C MET A 40 3.24 1.47 4.28
N ASP A 41 4.34 0.72 4.38
CA ASP A 41 4.69 -0.29 3.39
C ASP A 41 3.71 -1.49 3.47
N ALA A 42 3.27 -1.86 4.68
CA ALA A 42 2.24 -2.89 4.85
C ALA A 42 0.88 -2.47 4.26
N ILE A 43 0.48 -1.20 4.44
CA ILE A 43 -0.73 -0.64 3.83
C ILE A 43 -0.62 -0.66 2.31
N GLU A 44 0.50 -0.17 1.76
CA GLU A 44 0.76 -0.18 0.32
C GLU A 44 0.73 -1.60 -0.26
N ASN A 45 1.33 -2.57 0.43
CA ASN A 45 1.28 -3.99 0.05
C ASN A 45 -0.16 -4.48 -0.02
N LYS A 46 -0.97 -4.29 1.04
CA LYS A 46 -2.37 -4.74 1.04
C LYS A 46 -3.19 -4.12 -0.08
N GLN A 47 -2.99 -2.83 -0.36
CA GLN A 47 -3.66 -2.14 -1.46
C GLN A 47 -3.31 -2.75 -2.82
N LEU A 48 -2.02 -3.05 -3.05
CA LEU A 48 -1.56 -3.70 -4.28
C LEU A 48 -2.03 -5.15 -4.39
N SER A 49 -2.01 -5.93 -3.30
CA SER A 49 -2.54 -7.31 -3.30
C SER A 49 -4.00 -7.34 -3.70
N TRP A 50 -4.81 -6.43 -3.13
CA TRP A 50 -6.22 -6.28 -3.48
C TRP A 50 -6.39 -5.85 -4.94
N TRP A 51 -5.64 -4.85 -5.40
CA TRP A 51 -5.73 -4.37 -6.78
C TRP A 51 -5.40 -5.47 -7.79
N GLY A 52 -4.34 -6.24 -7.58
CA GLY A 52 -4.00 -7.35 -8.45
C GLY A 52 -5.06 -8.45 -8.42
N HIS A 53 -5.68 -8.71 -7.25
CA HIS A 53 -6.83 -9.60 -7.17
C HIS A 53 -8.00 -9.10 -8.03
N VAL A 54 -8.35 -7.81 -7.94
CA VAL A 54 -9.39 -7.19 -8.78
C VAL A 54 -9.04 -7.29 -10.27
N GLN A 55 -7.78 -7.12 -10.67
CA GLN A 55 -7.41 -7.28 -12.09
C GLN A 55 -7.70 -8.70 -12.60
N ARG A 56 -7.44 -9.73 -11.77
CA ARG A 56 -7.68 -11.16 -12.09
C ARG A 56 -9.13 -11.62 -11.95
N MET A 57 -10.00 -10.87 -11.28
CA MET A 57 -11.42 -11.24 -11.16
C MET A 57 -12.10 -11.31 -12.53
N ASN A 58 -13.14 -12.12 -12.66
CA ASN A 58 -14.01 -12.11 -13.84
C ASN A 58 -14.77 -10.77 -13.95
N ALA A 59 -15.12 -10.37 -15.17
CA ALA A 59 -15.72 -9.05 -15.47
C ALA A 59 -17.18 -8.90 -14.99
N ASP A 60 -17.86 -10.01 -14.74
CA ASP A 60 -19.19 -10.11 -14.13
C ASP A 60 -19.20 -9.78 -12.63
N ARG A 61 -18.04 -9.83 -11.96
CA ARG A 61 -17.93 -9.53 -10.53
C ARG A 61 -18.16 -8.05 -10.28
N ALA A 62 -19.14 -7.72 -9.43
CA ALA A 62 -19.48 -6.35 -9.04
C ALA A 62 -18.26 -5.52 -8.61
N ALA A 63 -17.33 -6.10 -7.84
CA ALA A 63 -16.10 -5.41 -7.42
C ALA A 63 -15.25 -4.92 -8.61
N LYS A 64 -15.14 -5.72 -9.68
CA LYS A 64 -14.39 -5.36 -10.89
C LYS A 64 -15.15 -4.32 -11.70
N GLN A 65 -16.47 -4.47 -11.82
CA GLN A 65 -17.34 -3.49 -12.50
C GLN A 65 -17.28 -2.12 -11.83
N VAL A 66 -17.45 -2.06 -10.51
CA VAL A 66 -17.37 -0.82 -9.72
C VAL A 66 -15.98 -0.17 -9.83
N TRP A 67 -14.91 -0.98 -9.81
CA TRP A 67 -13.55 -0.46 -9.99
C TRP A 67 -13.34 0.17 -11.38
N GLN A 68 -13.87 -0.48 -12.42
CA GLN A 68 -13.75 -0.02 -13.81
C GLN A 68 -14.71 1.11 -14.17
N ALA A 69 -15.80 1.26 -13.41
CA ALA A 69 -16.82 2.28 -13.64
C ALA A 69 -16.19 3.68 -13.60
N LYS A 70 -16.27 4.38 -14.74
CA LYS A 70 -15.95 5.81 -14.82
C LYS A 70 -17.21 6.58 -14.45
N VAL A 71 -17.28 7.06 -13.22
CA VAL A 71 -18.35 7.99 -12.82
C VAL A 71 -18.13 9.31 -13.58
N GLN A 72 -19.00 9.58 -14.54
CA GLN A 72 -19.05 10.85 -15.26
C GLN A 72 -19.44 11.96 -14.28
N GLY A 73 -18.75 13.11 -14.35
CA GLY A 73 -19.05 14.28 -13.52
C GLY A 73 -17.85 14.85 -12.77
N ARG A 74 -17.95 16.13 -12.39
CA ARG A 74 -16.93 16.83 -11.62
C ARG A 74 -17.08 16.48 -10.14
N ARG A 75 -15.96 16.21 -9.45
CA ARG A 75 -16.00 16.01 -7.99
C ARG A 75 -16.35 17.32 -7.29
N SER A 76 -17.25 17.24 -6.32
CA SER A 76 -17.58 18.35 -5.43
C SER A 76 -16.37 18.80 -4.60
N ARG A 77 -16.35 20.08 -4.22
CA ARG A 77 -15.39 20.62 -3.26
C ARG A 77 -15.59 19.89 -1.91
N GLY A 78 -14.49 19.55 -1.24
CA GLY A 78 -14.49 18.84 0.05
C GLY A 78 -14.31 17.32 -0.03
N ARG A 79 -14.56 16.68 -1.18
CA ARG A 79 -14.25 15.26 -1.35
C ARG A 79 -12.72 15.06 -1.39
N PRO A 80 -12.18 13.99 -0.75
CA PRO A 80 -10.76 13.69 -0.83
C PRO A 80 -10.28 13.67 -2.29
N GLN A 81 -9.20 14.42 -2.57
CA GLN A 81 -8.63 14.51 -3.91
C GLN A 81 -8.01 13.18 -4.35
N GLU A 82 -7.49 12.40 -3.39
CA GLU A 82 -6.86 11.11 -3.66
C GLU A 82 -7.92 10.05 -4.00
N THR A 83 -7.70 9.37 -5.12
CA THR A 83 -8.53 8.24 -5.54
C THR A 83 -7.82 6.94 -5.29
N TRP A 84 -8.57 5.85 -5.27
CA TRP A 84 -7.99 4.52 -5.30
C TRP A 84 -7.06 4.32 -6.51
N ASN A 85 -7.46 4.75 -7.71
CA ASN A 85 -6.60 4.67 -8.90
C ASN A 85 -5.30 5.47 -8.73
N ASN A 86 -5.37 6.71 -8.21
CA ASN A 86 -4.21 7.56 -7.99
C ASN A 86 -3.30 6.97 -6.91
N THR A 87 -3.87 6.40 -5.85
CA THR A 87 -3.14 5.74 -4.76
C THR A 87 -2.36 4.54 -5.31
N ILE A 88 -3.02 3.66 -6.04
CA ILE A 88 -2.36 2.50 -6.68
C ILE A 88 -1.30 2.98 -7.67
N GLN A 89 -1.60 3.96 -8.51
CA GLN A 89 -0.65 4.48 -9.49
C GLN A 89 0.61 5.07 -8.82
N LYS A 90 0.46 5.77 -7.69
CA LYS A 90 1.60 6.25 -6.89
C LYS A 90 2.43 5.09 -6.33
N SER A 91 1.79 4.06 -5.78
CA SER A 91 2.48 2.88 -5.25
C SER A 91 3.20 2.09 -6.35
N LEU A 92 2.62 1.98 -7.55
CA LEU A 92 3.26 1.36 -8.72
C LEU A 92 4.47 2.16 -9.19
N ARG A 93 4.34 3.48 -9.33
CA ARG A 93 5.45 4.37 -9.71
C ARG A 93 6.60 4.34 -8.71
N LYS A 94 6.31 4.30 -7.41
CA LYS A 94 7.31 4.12 -6.35
C LYS A 94 8.12 2.83 -6.52
N ARG A 95 7.54 1.81 -7.16
CA ARG A 95 8.18 0.51 -7.46
C ARG A 95 8.66 0.38 -8.91
N GLY A 96 8.73 1.49 -9.65
CA GLY A 96 9.25 1.51 -11.01
C GLY A 96 8.37 0.79 -12.05
N LYS A 97 7.07 0.64 -11.79
CA LYS A 97 6.12 0.04 -12.75
C LYS A 97 5.12 1.05 -13.26
N THR A 98 4.89 1.02 -14.56
CA THR A 98 3.76 1.71 -15.19
C THR A 98 2.45 0.96 -14.90
N TRP A 99 1.33 1.64 -15.13
CA TRP A 99 0.01 1.04 -14.94
C TRP A 99 -0.23 -0.13 -15.90
N ILE A 100 0.32 -0.07 -17.12
CA ILE A 100 0.14 -1.09 -18.16
C ILE A 100 0.94 -2.34 -17.78
N GLU A 101 2.24 -2.18 -17.48
CA GLU A 101 3.09 -3.29 -17.04
C GLU A 101 2.54 -3.98 -15.79
N ALA A 102 2.08 -3.19 -14.81
CA ALA A 102 1.49 -3.73 -13.59
C ALA A 102 0.22 -4.53 -13.87
N LYS A 103 -0.60 -4.11 -14.83
CA LYS A 103 -1.83 -4.84 -15.21
C LYS A 103 -1.51 -6.17 -15.86
N GLU A 104 -0.49 -6.20 -16.71
CA GLU A 104 -0.04 -7.43 -17.36
C GLU A 104 0.52 -8.40 -16.33
N MET A 105 1.46 -7.94 -15.50
CA MET A 105 2.05 -8.69 -14.39
C MET A 105 0.99 -9.21 -13.41
N ALA A 106 -0.05 -8.41 -13.12
CA ALA A 106 -1.12 -8.80 -12.22
C ALA A 106 -1.90 -10.03 -12.69
N ARG A 107 -1.88 -10.38 -13.98
CA ARG A 107 -2.53 -11.60 -14.50
C ARG A 107 -1.91 -12.85 -13.90
N ASN A 108 -0.59 -12.87 -13.71
CA ASN A 108 0.11 -13.95 -13.06
C ASN A 108 0.12 -13.74 -11.53
N LYS A 109 -0.67 -14.55 -10.80
CA LYS A 109 -0.76 -14.45 -9.33
C LYS A 109 0.60 -14.60 -8.65
N LYS A 110 1.49 -15.47 -9.17
CA LYS A 110 2.81 -15.71 -8.58
C LYS A 110 3.75 -14.53 -8.77
N GLU A 111 3.84 -14.06 -10.01
CA GLU A 111 4.65 -12.89 -10.35
C GLU A 111 4.18 -11.64 -9.62
N TRP A 112 2.86 -11.42 -9.56
CA TRP A 112 2.27 -10.33 -8.80
C TRP A 112 2.58 -10.41 -7.31
N GLY A 113 2.47 -11.62 -6.73
CA GLY A 113 2.77 -11.85 -5.34
C GLY A 113 4.22 -11.51 -4.99
N LYS A 114 5.17 -11.98 -5.81
CA LYS A 114 6.60 -11.64 -5.69
C LYS A 114 6.84 -10.14 -5.81
N PHE A 115 6.19 -9.46 -6.76
CA PHE A 115 6.29 -8.02 -6.92
C PHE A 115 5.76 -7.23 -5.71
N VAL A 116 4.69 -7.71 -5.08
CA VAL A 116 4.07 -7.00 -3.95
C VAL A 116 4.82 -7.25 -2.64
N HIS A 117 5.18 -8.50 -2.36
CA HIS A 117 5.68 -8.92 -1.05
C HIS A 117 7.18 -9.23 -1.02
N GLY A 118 7.85 -9.29 -2.17
CA GLY A 118 9.24 -9.76 -2.31
C GLY A 118 9.33 -11.25 -2.61
N GLU A 119 10.54 -11.78 -2.69
CA GLU A 119 10.80 -13.18 -3.04
C GLU A 119 10.30 -14.20 -2.00
N GLU A 120 10.07 -13.75 -0.76
CA GLU A 120 9.54 -14.54 0.37
C GLU A 120 8.05 -14.92 0.20
N TRP A 121 7.41 -14.54 -0.91
CA TRP A 121 6.00 -14.81 -1.14
C TRP A 121 5.76 -16.25 -1.61
N ASN A 122 5.29 -17.10 -0.67
CA ASN A 122 5.03 -18.55 -0.82
C ASN A 122 6.28 -19.43 -1.03
N THR A 123 7.35 -19.17 -0.27
CA THR A 123 8.17 -20.27 0.27
C THR A 123 7.47 -20.81 1.51
#